data_AF-A0A4R4RQE6-F1
#
_entry.id   AF-A0A4R4RQE6-F1
#
_cell.length_a   1.000
_cell.length_b   1.000
_cell.length_c   1.000
_cell.angle_alpha   90.00
_cell.angle_beta   90.00
_cell.angle_gamma   90.00
#
_symmetry.space_group_name_H-M   'P 1'
#
loop_
_entity.id
_entity.type
_entity.pdbx_description
1 polymer ?
#
loop_
_entity_poly.entity_id
_entity_poly.type
_entity_poly.pdbx_seq_one_letter_code
_entity_poly.pdbx_strand_id
1 'polypeptide(L)'
;MRPSVRSFALSLVAGVLGLSLLGTAPAQAGPQPSPAKSPASVGAPATAEARAGGVAVNQRRIYLRFPAPNGARACTTRKIDLAAGRYRWTQIGGATREYDLRKGRYYWKDCIEYHITPSYDWVYARHSTLQNDTGGTVSLPGTLQYGSSGWYWFGSHLLRL
;
A
#
# COMPACT_ATOMS: atom_id res chain seq x y z
N MET A 1 42.53 18.41 5.24
CA MET A 1 41.81 19.46 4.46
C MET A 1 40.38 19.52 4.97
N ARG A 2 39.96 20.66 5.54
CA ARG A 2 38.64 20.86 6.18
C ARG A 2 37.71 21.60 5.20
N PRO A 3 36.46 21.16 4.97
CA PRO A 3 35.50 21.96 4.22
C PRO A 3 34.88 23.05 5.09
N SER A 4 34.85 24.24 4.50
CA SER A 4 34.37 25.51 5.03
C SER A 4 32.84 25.58 4.99
N VAL A 5 32.23 25.98 6.09
CA VAL A 5 30.78 26.25 6.23
C VAL A 5 30.54 27.71 5.84
N ARG A 6 29.63 27.96 4.90
CA ARG A 6 29.09 29.31 4.62
C ARG A 6 27.57 29.31 4.76
N SER A 7 27.12 29.88 5.87
CA SER A 7 25.77 30.42 6.08
C SER A 7 25.56 31.69 5.25
N PHE A 8 24.33 31.99 4.83
CA PHE A 8 23.69 33.31 4.51
C PHE A 8 22.42 32.98 3.70
N ALA A 9 21.24 33.60 3.79
CA ALA A 9 20.69 34.67 4.61
C ALA A 9 19.14 34.59 4.50
N LEU A 10 18.43 35.07 5.52
CA LEU A 10 16.99 35.29 5.53
C LEU A 10 16.55 36.31 4.46
N SER A 11 15.35 36.14 3.91
CA SER A 11 14.54 37.26 3.42
C SER A 11 13.06 37.03 3.72
N LEU A 12 12.56 37.80 4.68
CA LEU A 12 11.14 38.04 4.92
C LEU A 12 10.66 39.04 3.86
N VAL A 13 9.52 38.75 3.22
CA VAL A 13 8.71 39.79 2.56
C VAL A 13 7.28 39.66 3.07
N ALA A 14 6.85 40.71 3.76
CA ALA A 14 5.49 40.95 4.18
C ALA A 14 4.62 41.32 2.97
N GLY A 15 3.47 40.66 2.83
CA GLY A 15 2.45 40.96 1.82
C GLY A 15 1.17 41.46 2.49
N VAL A 16 0.74 42.65 2.05
CA VAL A 16 -0.26 43.55 2.63
C VAL A 16 -1.71 43.07 2.44
N LEU A 17 -2.56 43.53 3.37
CA LEU A 17 -4.02 43.47 3.41
C LEU A 17 -4.71 43.72 2.06
N GLY A 18 -5.76 42.93 1.79
CA GLY A 18 -6.83 43.25 0.86
C GLY A 18 -8.18 42.97 1.51
N LEU A 19 -8.83 44.02 2.03
CA LEU A 19 -10.21 44.00 2.53
C LEU A 19 -11.13 44.30 1.33
N SER A 20 -12.11 43.45 1.05
CA SER A 20 -13.09 43.71 -0.02
C SER A 20 -14.49 43.24 0.39
N LEU A 21 -15.29 44.24 0.77
CA LEU A 21 -16.70 44.51 0.41
C LEU A 21 -17.73 43.36 0.46
N LEU A 22 -18.74 43.59 1.31
CA LEU A 22 -20.04 42.93 1.32
C LEU A 22 -20.74 43.03 -0.04
N GLY A 23 -21.28 41.91 -0.51
CA GLY A 23 -22.26 41.86 -1.59
C GLY A 23 -23.30 40.77 -1.28
N THR A 24 -24.52 41.18 -0.95
CA THR A 24 -25.71 40.32 -0.82
C THR A 24 -26.52 40.38 -2.11
N ALA A 25 -26.75 39.24 -2.75
CA ALA A 25 -27.68 39.08 -3.89
C ALA A 25 -28.15 37.60 -3.99
N PRO A 26 -29.29 37.33 -4.66
CA PRO A 26 -30.35 36.47 -4.14
C PRO A 26 -30.25 34.98 -4.48
N ALA A 27 -31.07 34.22 -3.76
CA ALA A 27 -31.39 32.82 -3.98
C ALA A 27 -31.82 32.51 -5.43
N GLN A 28 -31.15 31.53 -6.04
CA GLN A 28 -31.65 30.79 -7.20
C GLN A 28 -31.88 29.32 -6.80
N ALA A 29 -33.11 28.88 -7.02
CA ALA A 29 -33.55 27.52 -6.83
C ALA A 29 -33.34 26.68 -8.11
N GLY A 30 -32.70 25.52 -7.93
CA GLY A 30 -32.77 24.33 -8.80
C GLY A 30 -31.71 24.23 -9.93
N PRO A 31 -31.35 23.02 -10.43
CA PRO A 31 -31.90 21.69 -10.14
C PRO A 31 -30.87 20.63 -9.67
N GLN A 32 -31.41 19.60 -8.99
CA GLN A 32 -30.96 18.21 -8.84
C GLN A 32 -29.52 17.88 -8.38
N PRO A 33 -29.36 17.23 -7.21
CA PRO A 33 -28.15 16.46 -6.94
C PRO A 33 -28.09 15.28 -7.92
N SER A 34 -27.11 15.32 -8.83
CA SER A 34 -26.59 14.09 -9.43
C SER A 34 -26.28 13.13 -8.27
N PRO A 35 -26.79 11.89 -8.27
CA PRO A 35 -26.27 10.89 -7.36
C PRO A 35 -24.79 10.75 -7.70
N ALA A 36 -23.94 11.35 -6.88
CA ALA A 36 -22.53 11.07 -6.87
C ALA A 36 -22.45 9.56 -6.78
N LYS A 37 -22.00 8.95 -7.87
CA LYS A 37 -21.73 7.52 -7.95
C LYS A 37 -20.73 7.27 -6.85
N SER A 38 -21.25 6.82 -5.71
CA SER A 38 -20.47 6.42 -4.55
C SER A 38 -19.35 5.56 -5.12
N PRO A 39 -18.05 5.87 -4.87
CA PRO A 39 -17.00 4.98 -5.30
C PRO A 39 -17.37 3.64 -4.69
N ALA A 40 -17.71 2.68 -5.55
CA ALA A 40 -18.04 1.33 -5.13
C ALA A 40 -16.92 0.95 -4.18
N SER A 41 -17.27 0.81 -2.90
CA SER A 41 -16.41 0.18 -1.93
C SER A 41 -16.03 -1.13 -2.58
N VAL A 42 -14.77 -1.23 -3.01
CA VAL A 42 -14.21 -2.45 -3.58
C VAL A 42 -14.38 -3.46 -2.46
N GLY A 43 -15.44 -4.26 -2.58
CA GLY A 43 -15.88 -5.16 -1.55
C GLY A 43 -14.68 -5.96 -1.07
N ALA A 44 -14.48 -5.97 0.25
CA ALA A 44 -13.58 -6.93 0.87
C ALA A 44 -13.94 -8.30 0.26
N PRO A 45 -12.99 -9.01 -0.36
CA PRO A 45 -13.33 -10.26 -1.03
C PRO A 45 -13.90 -11.20 0.02
N ALA A 46 -15.05 -11.80 -0.31
CA ALA A 46 -15.58 -12.96 0.38
C ALA A 46 -14.44 -13.96 0.63
N THR A 47 -14.46 -14.63 1.77
CA THR A 47 -13.49 -15.66 2.17
C THR A 47 -13.46 -16.78 1.11
N ALA A 48 -12.64 -16.59 0.07
CA ALA A 48 -12.43 -17.60 -0.95
C ALA A 48 -11.48 -18.65 -0.38
N GLU A 49 -11.97 -19.88 -0.26
CA GLU A 49 -11.17 -21.05 0.08
C GLU A 49 -10.16 -21.31 -1.05
N ALA A 50 -8.90 -21.56 -0.70
CA ALA A 50 -7.92 -22.04 -1.66
C ALA A 50 -8.20 -23.53 -1.97
N ARG A 51 -8.87 -23.81 -3.09
CA ARG A 51 -9.03 -25.17 -3.61
C ARG A 51 -7.70 -25.71 -4.14
N ALA A 52 -7.51 -27.02 -4.15
CA ALA A 52 -6.34 -27.64 -4.79
C ALA A 52 -6.26 -27.24 -6.26
N GLY A 53 -5.06 -26.84 -6.73
CA GLY A 53 -4.87 -26.24 -8.05
C GLY A 53 -5.42 -24.80 -8.21
N GLY A 54 -6.08 -24.26 -7.19
CA GLY A 54 -6.58 -22.89 -7.17
C GLY A 54 -5.51 -21.89 -6.73
N VAL A 55 -5.48 -20.73 -7.38
CA VAL A 55 -4.64 -19.59 -7.00
C VAL A 55 -5.46 -18.61 -6.18
N ALA A 56 -5.11 -18.42 -4.91
CA ALA A 56 -5.62 -17.32 -4.12
C ALA A 56 -4.75 -16.07 -4.34
N VAL A 57 -5.37 -14.88 -4.36
CA VAL A 57 -4.65 -13.63 -4.65
C VAL A 57 -4.97 -12.59 -3.58
N ASN A 58 -3.95 -11.90 -3.07
CA ASN A 58 -4.09 -10.69 -2.26
C ASN A 58 -3.30 -9.58 -2.92
N GLN A 59 -3.96 -8.76 -3.73
CA GLN A 59 -3.30 -7.70 -4.48
C GLN A 59 -4.12 -6.43 -4.53
N ARG A 60 -3.43 -5.31 -4.68
CA ARG A 60 -4.03 -3.98 -4.81
C ARG A 60 -3.23 -3.14 -5.79
N ARG A 61 -3.93 -2.30 -6.55
CA ARG A 61 -3.32 -1.26 -7.40
C ARG A 61 -3.24 0.05 -6.62
N ILE A 62 -2.09 0.70 -6.62
CA ILE A 62 -1.85 1.99 -5.94
C ILE A 62 -0.99 2.90 -6.81
N TYR A 63 -1.10 4.20 -6.58
CA TYR A 63 -0.16 5.18 -7.11
C TYR A 63 0.98 5.37 -6.10
N LEU A 64 2.20 5.02 -6.48
CA LEU A 64 3.39 5.32 -5.70
C LEU A 64 3.92 6.69 -6.12
N ARG A 65 4.23 7.52 -5.13
CA ARG A 65 4.92 8.80 -5.32
C ARG A 65 6.41 8.61 -5.06
N PHE A 66 7.28 9.22 -5.84
CA PHE A 66 8.72 9.18 -5.58
C PHE A 66 9.33 10.58 -5.69
N PRO A 67 10.01 11.07 -4.64
CA PRO A 67 10.08 10.48 -3.29
C PRO A 67 8.72 10.51 -2.57
N ALA A 68 8.51 9.59 -1.62
CA ALA A 68 7.39 9.62 -0.69
C ALA A 68 7.88 10.10 0.70
N PRO A 69 6.98 10.46 1.63
CA PRO A 69 7.37 10.67 3.02
C PRO A 69 8.01 9.40 3.60
N ASN A 70 9.10 9.54 4.35
CA ASN A 70 9.73 8.39 5.03
C ASN A 70 8.71 7.69 5.94
N GLY A 71 8.63 6.35 5.86
CA GLY A 71 7.64 5.55 6.57
C GLY A 71 6.24 5.54 5.93
N ALA A 72 6.06 6.14 4.74
CA ALA A 72 4.83 5.99 3.99
C ALA A 72 4.56 4.51 3.70
N ARG A 73 3.41 4.01 4.15
CA ARG A 73 3.06 2.59 4.07
C ARG A 73 1.66 2.41 3.51
N ALA A 74 1.50 1.44 2.62
CA ALA A 74 0.20 0.97 2.16
C ALA A 74 0.13 -0.55 2.30
N CYS A 75 -0.99 -1.06 2.79
CA CYS A 75 -1.21 -2.49 2.92
C CYS A 75 -2.53 -2.93 2.27
N THR A 76 -2.58 -4.20 1.88
CA THR A 76 -3.80 -4.95 1.57
C THR A 76 -3.88 -6.16 2.47
N THR A 77 -5.05 -6.39 3.06
CA THR A 77 -5.28 -7.45 4.03
C THR A 77 -6.51 -8.24 3.65
N ARG A 78 -6.44 -9.56 3.77
CA ARG A 78 -7.59 -10.44 3.64
C ARG A 78 -7.51 -11.61 4.61
N LYS A 79 -8.67 -12.15 4.97
CA LYS A 79 -8.75 -13.47 5.61
C LYS A 79 -8.81 -14.54 4.52
N ILE A 80 -8.21 -15.69 4.79
CA ILE A 80 -8.27 -16.85 3.90
C ILE A 80 -8.32 -18.13 4.73
N ASP A 81 -9.23 -19.03 4.37
CA ASP A 81 -9.29 -20.37 4.94
C ASP A 81 -8.49 -21.32 4.03
N LEU A 82 -7.48 -21.98 4.60
CA LEU A 82 -6.55 -22.88 3.90
C LEU A 82 -6.74 -24.31 4.37
N ALA A 83 -6.68 -25.26 3.44
CA ALA A 83 -6.49 -26.66 3.74
C ALA A 83 -5.03 -26.93 4.13
N ALA A 84 -4.78 -28.04 4.85
CA ALA A 84 -3.40 -28.47 5.08
C ALA A 84 -2.73 -28.89 3.77
N GLY A 85 -1.45 -28.54 3.60
CA GLY A 85 -0.65 -28.97 2.45
C GLY A 85 0.47 -28.01 2.11
N ARG A 86 1.14 -28.31 0.99
CA ARG A 86 2.22 -27.49 0.45
C ARG A 86 1.68 -26.39 -0.44
N TYR A 87 2.18 -25.17 -0.25
CA TYR A 87 1.79 -24.00 -1.02
C TYR A 87 3.00 -23.30 -1.58
N ARG A 88 2.90 -22.87 -2.84
CA ARG A 88 3.83 -21.92 -3.46
C ARG A 88 3.27 -20.51 -3.30
N TRP A 89 4.02 -19.67 -2.61
CA TRP A 89 3.67 -18.29 -2.34
C TRP A 89 4.60 -17.36 -3.11
N THR A 90 4.03 -16.50 -3.94
CA THR A 90 4.78 -15.62 -4.85
C THR A 90 4.32 -14.18 -4.70
N GLN A 91 5.27 -13.30 -4.37
CA GLN A 91 5.05 -11.87 -4.39
C GLN A 91 5.07 -11.33 -5.83
N ILE A 92 4.17 -10.41 -6.15
CA ILE A 92 4.11 -9.78 -7.48
C ILE A 92 5.43 -9.05 -7.75
N GLY A 93 6.14 -9.45 -8.81
CA GLY A 93 7.44 -8.89 -9.18
C GLY A 93 8.51 -9.05 -8.10
N GLY A 94 8.44 -10.12 -7.31
CA GLY A 94 9.33 -10.32 -6.16
C GLY A 94 9.61 -11.79 -5.85
N ALA A 95 9.82 -12.08 -4.57
CA ALA A 95 10.24 -13.39 -4.10
C ALA A 95 9.15 -14.47 -4.27
N THR A 96 9.60 -15.71 -4.45
CA THR A 96 8.76 -16.91 -4.41
C THR A 96 9.32 -17.89 -3.39
N ARG A 97 8.47 -18.53 -2.60
CA ARG A 97 8.87 -19.58 -1.65
C ARG A 97 7.75 -20.59 -1.42
N GLU A 98 8.13 -21.82 -1.09
CA GLU A 98 7.20 -22.88 -0.73
C GLU A 98 7.11 -23.04 0.79
N TYR A 99 5.92 -23.38 1.28
CA TYR A 99 5.64 -23.63 2.69
C TYR A 99 4.66 -24.78 2.86
N ASP A 100 4.88 -25.60 3.89
CA ASP A 100 3.87 -26.53 4.39
C ASP A 100 3.00 -25.81 5.43
N LEU A 101 1.74 -25.59 5.07
CA LEU A 101 0.78 -24.88 5.90
C LEU A 101 -0.21 -25.86 6.53
N ARG A 102 -0.56 -25.60 7.79
CA ARG A 102 -1.61 -26.34 8.49
C ARG A 102 -2.98 -25.88 8.01
N LYS A 103 -3.98 -26.74 8.15
CA LYS A 103 -5.37 -26.34 7.94
C LYS A 103 -5.73 -25.22 8.92
N GLY A 104 -6.42 -24.18 8.46
CA GLY A 104 -6.94 -23.14 9.34
C GLY A 104 -7.21 -21.84 8.62
N ARG A 105 -7.63 -20.85 9.40
CA ARG A 105 -7.81 -19.47 8.97
C ARG A 105 -6.52 -18.70 9.12
N TYR A 106 -6.23 -17.89 8.11
CA TYR A 106 -5.05 -17.05 8.06
C TYR A 106 -5.43 -15.59 7.79
N TYR A 107 -4.76 -14.68 8.48
CA TYR A 107 -4.65 -13.27 8.16
C TYR A 107 -3.50 -13.08 7.18
N TRP A 108 -3.84 -12.79 5.93
CA TRP A 108 -2.89 -12.49 4.88
C TRP A 108 -2.75 -10.99 4.71
N LYS A 109 -1.53 -10.48 4.89
CA LYS A 109 -1.20 -9.06 4.79
C LYS A 109 -0.02 -8.87 3.85
N ASP A 110 -0.23 -8.07 2.82
CA ASP A 110 0.82 -7.56 1.95
C ASP A 110 0.97 -6.06 2.19
N CYS A 111 2.20 -5.60 2.38
CA CYS A 111 2.51 -4.19 2.56
C CYS A 111 3.62 -3.76 1.61
N ILE A 112 3.56 -2.50 1.23
CA ILE A 112 4.63 -1.75 0.60
C ILE A 112 4.93 -0.53 1.47
N GLU A 113 6.19 -0.29 1.73
CA GLU A 113 6.67 0.73 2.64
C GLU A 113 7.85 1.47 2.05
N TYR A 114 7.84 2.78 2.18
CA TYR A 114 8.90 3.63 1.71
C TYR A 114 9.94 3.84 2.82
N HIS A 115 11.20 3.53 2.49
CA HIS A 115 12.33 3.66 3.39
C HIS A 115 13.47 4.40 2.72
N ILE A 116 14.25 5.09 3.56
CA ILE A 116 15.59 5.55 3.25
C ILE A 116 16.55 4.50 3.79
N THR A 117 17.38 3.89 2.94
CA THR A 117 18.40 2.94 3.39
C THR A 117 19.54 3.69 4.12
N PRO A 118 20.37 2.98 4.91
CA PRO A 118 21.57 3.59 5.50
C PRO A 118 22.53 4.20 4.47
N SER A 119 22.48 3.72 3.22
CA SER A 119 23.25 4.24 2.09
C SER A 119 22.61 5.46 1.41
N TYR A 120 21.54 6.01 1.98
CA TYR A 120 20.73 7.10 1.43
C TYR A 120 20.01 6.76 0.11
N ASP A 121 19.78 5.46 -0.15
CA ASP A 121 18.92 5.05 -1.25
C ASP A 121 17.46 5.10 -0.84
N TRP A 122 16.63 5.62 -1.73
CA TRP A 122 15.19 5.69 -1.53
C TRP A 122 14.54 4.46 -2.15
N VAL A 123 13.95 3.60 -1.31
CA VAL A 123 13.43 2.32 -1.75
C VAL A 123 12.02 2.08 -1.24
N TYR A 124 11.24 1.38 -2.05
CA TYR A 124 10.03 0.74 -1.60
C TYR A 124 10.34 -0.71 -1.21
N ALA A 125 10.22 -1.02 0.08
CA ALA A 125 10.29 -2.39 0.57
C ALA A 125 8.90 -3.02 0.53
N ARG A 126 8.83 -4.27 0.09
CA ARG A 126 7.60 -5.06 0.05
C ARG A 126 7.71 -6.22 1.01
N HIS A 127 6.66 -6.44 1.78
CA HIS A 127 6.56 -7.49 2.79
C HIS A 127 5.24 -8.21 2.67
N SER A 128 5.27 -9.53 2.81
CA SER A 128 4.07 -10.36 2.80
C SER A 128 4.10 -11.33 3.97
N THR A 129 3.01 -11.38 4.73
CA THR A 129 2.87 -12.18 5.95
C THR A 129 1.56 -12.96 5.93
N LEU A 130 1.62 -14.23 6.35
CA LEU A 130 0.48 -15.09 6.64
C LEU A 130 0.54 -15.46 8.12
N GLN A 131 -0.45 -15.02 8.88
CA GLN A 131 -0.59 -15.32 10.31
C GLN A 131 -1.81 -16.21 10.53
N ASN A 132 -1.60 -17.40 11.09
CA ASN A 132 -2.68 -18.30 11.50
C ASN A 132 -3.36 -17.77 12.77
N ASP A 133 -4.67 -17.97 12.89
CA ASP A 133 -5.46 -17.63 14.09
C ASP A 133 -4.91 -18.24 15.40
N THR A 134 -4.16 -19.35 15.32
CA THR A 134 -3.49 -19.99 16.46
C THR A 134 -2.09 -19.42 16.76
N GLY A 135 -1.67 -18.34 16.09
CA GLY A 135 -0.43 -17.61 16.38
C GLY A 135 0.80 -17.92 15.50
N GLY A 136 0.75 -18.94 14.63
CA GLY A 136 1.85 -19.23 13.70
C GLY A 136 1.97 -18.17 12.61
N THR A 137 3.16 -17.62 12.37
CA THR A 137 3.40 -16.61 11.32
C THR A 137 4.48 -17.07 10.35
N VAL A 138 4.21 -16.95 9.05
CA VAL A 138 5.20 -17.12 7.97
C VAL A 138 5.24 -15.87 7.11
N SER A 139 6.41 -15.57 6.53
CA SER A 139 6.62 -14.38 5.71
C SER A 139 7.48 -14.67 4.49
N LEU A 140 7.17 -14.03 3.37
CA LEU A 140 8.10 -13.96 2.24
C LEU A 140 9.27 -13.03 2.58
N PRO A 141 10.49 -13.32 2.08
CA PRO A 141 11.60 -12.40 2.22
C PRO A 141 11.25 -11.08 1.55
N GLY A 142 11.57 -9.97 2.22
CA GLY A 142 11.28 -8.65 1.70
C GLY A 142 12.05 -8.40 0.40
N THR A 143 11.41 -7.73 -0.55
CA THR A 143 12.08 -7.31 -1.78
C THR A 143 12.13 -5.79 -1.85
N LEU A 144 13.27 -5.26 -2.27
CA LEU A 144 13.43 -3.83 -2.52
C LEU A 144 13.05 -3.52 -3.96
N GLN A 145 12.32 -2.43 -4.14
CA GLN A 145 12.03 -1.82 -5.43
C GLN A 145 12.54 -0.39 -5.40
N TYR A 146 13.53 -0.09 -6.25
CA TYR A 146 13.99 1.27 -6.48
C TYR A 146 12.93 1.99 -7.32
N GLY A 147 12.44 3.13 -6.81
CA GLY A 147 11.16 3.69 -7.22
C GLY A 147 11.24 4.82 -8.24
N SER A 148 10.21 4.90 -9.08
CA SER A 148 9.75 6.12 -9.74
C SER A 148 8.27 6.33 -9.39
N SER A 149 7.71 7.50 -9.69
CA SER A 149 6.28 7.74 -9.46
C SER A 149 5.43 7.02 -10.52
N GLY A 150 4.31 6.41 -10.12
CA GLY A 150 3.44 5.71 -11.08
C GLY A 150 2.41 4.78 -10.45
N TRP A 151 1.57 4.18 -11.28
CA TRP A 151 0.61 3.15 -10.86
C TRP A 151 1.27 1.78 -10.84
N TYR A 152 1.21 1.09 -9.69
CA TYR A 152 1.78 -0.24 -9.50
C TYR A 152 0.75 -1.21 -8.92
N TRP A 153 0.87 -2.47 -9.32
CA TRP A 153 0.26 -3.58 -8.61
C TRP A 153 1.24 -4.09 -7.56
N PHE A 154 0.75 -4.28 -6.33
CA PHE A 154 1.51 -4.95 -5.29
C PHE A 154 0.63 -5.99 -4.59
N GLY A 155 1.28 -6.94 -3.93
CA GLY A 155 0.61 -8.07 -3.31
C GLY A 155 1.33 -9.38 -3.56
N SER A 156 0.62 -10.48 -3.32
CA SER A 156 1.11 -11.82 -3.58
C SER A 156 -0.03 -12.77 -3.96
N HIS A 157 0.35 -13.94 -4.45
CA HIS A 157 -0.57 -15.04 -4.73
C HIS A 157 -0.08 -16.34 -4.13
N LEU A 158 -1.02 -17.20 -3.75
CA LEU A 158 -0.79 -18.46 -3.07
C LEU A 158 -1.43 -19.58 -3.89
N LEU A 159 -0.61 -20.50 -4.37
CA LEU A 159 -1.02 -21.69 -5.12
C LEU A 159 -0.84 -22.93 -4.26
N ARG A 160 -1.88 -23.74 -4.11
CA ARG A 160 -1.76 -25.07 -3.51
C ARG A 160 -1.14 -26.04 -4.53
N LEU A 161 -0.04 -26.68 -4.14
CA LEU A 161 0.69 -27.67 -4.96
C LEU A 161 0.11 -29.07 -4.81
#